data_AF-A0A0F3GV07-F1
#
_entry.id   AF-A0A0F3GV07-F1
#
_cell.length_a   1.000
_cell.length_b   1.000
_cell.length_c   1.000
_cell.angle_alpha   90.00
_cell.angle_beta   90.00
_cell.angle_gamma   90.00
#
_symmetry.space_group_name_H-M   'P 1'
#
loop_
_entity.id
_entity.type
_entity.pdbx_description
1 polymer ?
#
loop_
_entity_poly.entity_id
_entity_poly.type
_entity_poly.pdbx_seq_one_letter_code
_entity_poly.pdbx_strand_id
1 'polypeptide(L)'
;MQHTVEQAILYALDRYHFPGADKFVRACLDAGKMLIILDGLDEVGDAREFVSKQIRNFCRYDERQGVSNRLIVTCRELAYDTQDLRDVIQ
;
A
#
# COMPACT_ATOMS: atom_id res chain seq x y z
N MET A 1 -7.17 -14.14 -6.76
CA MET A 1 -6.98 -14.13 -5.29
C MET A 1 -6.92 -12.69 -4.84
N GLN A 2 -7.46 -12.36 -3.67
CA GLN A 2 -7.30 -11.03 -3.07
C GLN A 2 -6.03 -11.04 -2.21
N HIS A 3 -5.17 -10.05 -2.37
CA HIS A 3 -3.95 -9.90 -1.58
C HIS A 3 -4.02 -8.63 -0.74
N THR A 4 -3.59 -8.71 0.52
CA THR A 4 -3.26 -7.52 1.29
C THR A 4 -2.00 -6.86 0.73
N VAL A 5 -1.73 -5.60 1.09
CA VAL A 5 -0.49 -4.90 0.71
C VAL A 5 0.74 -5.69 1.19
N GLU A 6 0.72 -6.21 2.42
CA GLU A 6 1.78 -7.10 2.94
C GLU A 6 2.00 -8.32 2.04
N GLN A 7 0.93 -9.01 1.64
CA GLN A 7 1.03 -10.19 0.79
C GLN A 7 1.60 -9.87 -0.60
N ALA A 8 1.27 -8.71 -1.17
CA ALA A 8 1.85 -8.27 -2.43
C ALA A 8 3.36 -8.01 -2.32
N ILE A 9 3.82 -7.39 -1.23
CA ILE A 9 5.24 -7.17 -0.95
C ILE A 9 5.97 -8.51 -0.78
N LEU A 10 5.40 -9.43 0.00
CA LEU A 10 5.97 -10.76 0.22
C LEU A 10 6.11 -11.54 -1.09
N TYR A 11 5.09 -11.52 -1.93
CA TYR A 11 5.12 -12.16 -3.24
C TYR A 11 6.21 -11.57 -4.15
N ALA A 12 6.39 -10.25 -4.13
CA ALA A 12 7.45 -9.60 -4.90
C ALA A 12 8.85 -10.02 -4.43
N LEU A 13 9.07 -10.14 -3.12
CA LEU A 13 10.34 -10.58 -2.54
C LEU A 13 10.64 -12.06 -2.77
N ASP A 14 9.59 -12.91 -2.76
CA ASP A 14 9.70 -14.35 -3.01
C ASP A 14 10.29 -14.65 -4.41
N ARG A 15 9.94 -13.85 -5.42
CA ARG A 15 10.50 -13.95 -6.78
C ARG A 15 12.02 -13.83 -6.83
N TYR A 16 12.63 -13.20 -5.84
CA TYR A 16 14.08 -13.03 -5.72
C TYR A 16 14.71 -13.91 -4.64
N HIS A 17 13.97 -14.90 -4.12
CA HIS A 17 14.42 -15.81 -3.06
C HIS A 17 14.95 -15.06 -1.83
N PHE A 18 14.34 -13.93 -1.48
CA PHE A 18 14.77 -13.14 -0.33
C PHE A 18 14.56 -13.95 0.96
N PRO A 19 15.63 -14.32 1.68
CA PRO A 19 15.51 -15.17 2.85
C PRO A 19 14.81 -14.44 4.01
N GLY A 20 13.75 -15.05 4.56
CA GLY A 20 13.02 -14.49 5.69
C GLY A 20 12.23 -13.21 5.35
N ALA A 21 11.75 -13.09 4.11
CA ALA A 21 10.95 -11.95 3.65
C ALA A 21 9.75 -11.68 4.55
N ASP A 22 9.07 -12.72 5.04
CA ASP A 22 7.94 -12.64 5.96
C ASP A 22 8.29 -11.89 7.24
N LYS A 23 9.37 -12.32 7.92
CA LYS A 23 9.81 -11.76 9.18
C LYS A 23 10.35 -10.34 8.99
N PHE A 24 11.09 -10.11 7.91
CA PHE A 24 11.65 -8.80 7.58
C PHE A 24 10.54 -7.77 7.30
N VAL A 25 9.62 -8.08 6.39
CA VAL A 25 8.53 -7.18 6.00
C VAL A 25 7.64 -6.85 7.20
N ARG A 26 7.23 -7.85 7.99
CA ARG A 26 6.44 -7.62 9.20
C ARG A 26 7.16 -6.73 10.20
N ALA A 27 8.42 -7.04 10.51
CA ALA A 27 9.21 -6.23 11.45
C ALA A 27 9.37 -4.77 10.97
N CYS A 28 9.50 -4.54 9.66
CA CYS A 28 9.58 -3.18 9.10
C CYS A 28 8.24 -2.45 9.15
N LEU A 29 7.13 -3.14 8.84
CA LEU A 29 5.77 -2.59 8.91
C LEU A 29 5.39 -2.25 10.35
N ASP A 30 5.58 -3.19 11.28
CA ASP A 30 5.29 -3.01 12.71
C ASP A 30 6.14 -1.92 13.36
N ALA A 31 7.32 -1.62 12.79
CA ALA A 31 8.18 -0.55 13.27
C ALA A 31 7.89 0.82 12.62
N GLY A 32 6.95 0.91 11.66
CA GLY A 32 6.69 2.14 10.91
C GLY A 32 7.87 2.58 10.03
N LYS A 33 8.68 1.64 9.54
CA LYS A 33 9.95 1.93 8.82
C LYS A 33 9.86 1.74 7.31
N MET A 34 8.70 1.34 6.79
CA MET A 34 8.53 1.17 5.34
C MET A 34 8.23 2.52 4.67
N LEU A 35 8.87 2.73 3.51
CA LEU A 35 8.41 3.63 2.48
C LEU A 35 7.85 2.78 1.34
N ILE A 36 6.56 2.90 1.08
CA ILE A 36 5.83 2.16 0.05
C ILE A 36 5.44 3.16 -1.03
N ILE A 37 5.79 2.86 -2.27
CA ILE A 37 5.43 3.67 -3.43
C ILE A 37 4.57 2.81 -4.35
N LEU A 38 3.34 3.26 -4.60
CA LEU A 38 2.42 2.64 -5.53
C LEU A 38 2.27 3.58 -6.73
N ASP A 39 2.91 3.22 -7.83
CA ASP A 39 2.93 4.03 -9.04
C ASP A 39 1.80 3.61 -10.00
N GLY A 40 1.02 4.57 -10.50
CA GLY A 40 0.00 4.31 -11.52
C GLY A 40 -1.27 3.66 -10.99
N LEU A 41 -1.89 4.18 -9.93
CA LEU A 41 -3.17 3.65 -9.44
C LEU A 41 -4.28 3.64 -10.51
N ASP A 42 -4.21 4.51 -11.51
CA ASP A 42 -5.14 4.48 -12.65
C ASP A 42 -5.09 3.18 -13.48
N GLU A 43 -4.02 2.40 -13.38
CA GLU A 43 -3.87 1.14 -14.11
C GLU A 43 -4.71 -0.01 -13.57
N VAL A 44 -5.33 0.14 -12.38
CA VAL A 44 -6.19 -0.91 -11.80
C VAL A 44 -7.62 -0.92 -12.35
N GLY A 45 -7.98 0.00 -13.25
CA GLY A 45 -9.27 0.03 -13.94
C GLY A 45 -10.48 0.04 -13.00
N ASP A 46 -11.46 -0.84 -13.26
CA ASP A 46 -12.71 -0.94 -12.48
C ASP A 46 -12.49 -1.27 -11.00
N ALA A 47 -11.32 -1.81 -10.63
CA ALA A 47 -10.98 -2.11 -9.24
C ALA A 47 -10.50 -0.89 -8.45
N ARG A 48 -10.42 0.30 -9.06
CA ARG A 48 -9.87 1.53 -8.45
C ARG A 48 -10.46 1.85 -7.07
N GLU A 49 -11.79 1.87 -6.95
CA GLU A 49 -12.45 2.17 -5.67
C GLU A 49 -12.06 1.14 -4.59
N PHE A 50 -12.06 -0.14 -4.96
CA PHE A 50 -11.68 -1.22 -4.05
C PHE A 50 -10.21 -1.09 -3.60
N VAL A 51 -9.29 -0.85 -4.53
CA VAL A 51 -7.85 -0.71 -4.25
C VAL A 51 -7.60 0.52 -3.37
N SER A 52 -8.19 1.67 -3.70
CA SER A 52 -8.13 2.88 -2.87
C SER A 52 -8.64 2.63 -1.45
N LYS A 53 -9.73 1.88 -1.31
CA LYS A 53 -10.27 1.49 0.01
C LYS A 53 -9.30 0.62 0.79
N GLN A 54 -8.62 -0.35 0.17
CA GLN A 54 -7.64 -1.19 0.86
C GLN A 54 -6.40 -0.39 1.27
N ILE A 55 -5.94 0.52 0.43
CA ILE A 55 -4.85 1.46 0.75
C ILE A 55 -5.23 2.31 1.98
N ARG A 56 -6.43 2.90 1.97
CA ARG A 56 -6.96 3.66 3.13
C ARG A 56 -7.03 2.81 4.40
N ASN A 57 -7.49 1.56 4.29
CA ASN A 57 -7.59 0.65 5.43
C ASN A 57 -6.20 0.31 6.00
N PHE A 58 -5.20 0.16 5.15
CA PHE A 58 -3.80 -0.03 5.56
C PHE A 58 -3.29 1.18 6.36
N CYS A 59 -3.43 2.40 5.82
CA CYS A 59 -3.01 3.62 6.54
C CYS A 59 -3.73 3.78 7.89
N ARG A 60 -5.05 3.58 7.92
CA ARG A 60 -5.84 3.65 9.16
C ARG A 60 -5.43 2.59 10.18
N TYR A 61 -5.00 1.42 9.74
CA TYR A 61 -4.51 0.39 10.63
C TYR A 61 -3.18 0.81 11.27
N ASP A 62 -2.24 1.31 10.48
CA ASP A 62 -0.94 1.81 10.97
C ASP A 62 -1.13 2.93 12.00
N GLU A 63 -1.96 3.94 11.68
CA GLU A 63 -2.27 5.05 12.58
C GLU A 63 -2.81 4.58 13.94
N ARG A 64 -3.69 3.56 13.94
CA ARG A 64 -4.25 2.98 15.17
C ARG A 64 -3.22 2.27 16.03
N GLN A 65 -2.17 1.72 15.41
CA GLN A 65 -1.07 1.08 16.13
C GLN A 65 -0.03 2.08 16.63
N GLY A 66 -0.22 3.39 16.38
CA GLY A 66 0.74 4.43 16.76
C GLY A 66 2.03 4.40 15.93
N VAL A 67 1.99 3.74 14.77
CA VAL A 67 3.10 3.67 13.81
C VAL A 67 2.69 4.38 12.53
N SER A 68 3.67 4.79 11.72
CA SER A 68 3.39 5.52 10.49
C SER A 68 4.38 5.09 9.41
N ASN A 69 4.06 4.02 8.70
CA ASN A 69 4.73 3.74 7.44
C ASN A 69 4.36 4.84 6.44
N ARG A 70 5.31 5.20 5.58
CA ARG A 70 5.09 6.23 4.56
C ARG A 70 4.54 5.57 3.31
N LEU A 71 3.40 6.03 2.84
CA LEU A 71 2.79 5.58 1.60
C LEU A 71 2.70 6.73 0.62
N ILE A 72 3.21 6.53 -0.58
CA ILE A 72 3.08 7.46 -1.71
C ILE A 72 2.31 6.73 -2.79
N VAL A 73 1.21 7.33 -3.25
CA VAL A 73 0.41 6.80 -4.35
C VAL A 73 0.38 7.83 -5.45
N THR A 74 0.79 7.44 -6.65
CA THR A 74 0.72 8.31 -7.84
C THR A 74 -0.43 7.85 -8.73
N CYS A 75 -1.01 8.77 -9.48
CA CYS A 75 -1.92 8.47 -10.59
C CYS A 75 -1.87 9.58 -11.62
N ARG A 76 -2.27 9.30 -12.87
CA ARG A 76 -2.40 10.35 -13.90
C ARG A 76 -3.51 11.34 -13.53
N GLU A 77 -3.28 12.63 -13.75
CA GLU A 77 -4.15 13.75 -13.31
C GLU A 77 -5.62 13.65 -13.79
N LEU A 78 -5.90 12.96 -14.89
CA LEU A 78 -7.28 12.77 -15.39
C LEU A 78 -8.15 11.84 -14.52
N ALA A 79 -7.59 11.24 -13.47
CA ALA A 79 -8.30 10.30 -12.59
C ALA A 79 -8.78 10.94 -11.26
N TYR A 80 -8.67 12.28 -11.12
CA TYR A 80 -9.11 13.03 -9.93
C TYR A 80 -10.62 13.33 -9.86
N ASP A 81 -11.42 12.86 -10.82
CA ASP A 81 -12.89 13.06 -10.81
C ASP A 81 -13.61 12.21 -9.74
N THR A 82 -12.85 11.43 -8.97
CA THR A 82 -13.32 10.69 -7.79
C THR A 82 -12.57 11.19 -6.56
N GLN A 83 -13.30 11.63 -5.53
CA GLN A 83 -12.85 12.17 -4.24
C GLN A 83 -12.02 11.20 -3.37
N ASP A 84 -11.37 10.19 -3.94
CA ASP A 84 -11.04 8.96 -3.24
C ASP A 84 -9.66 8.89 -2.58
N LEU A 85 -8.81 9.90 -2.69
CA LEU A 85 -7.47 9.84 -2.07
C LEU A 85 -6.96 11.14 -1.46
N ARG A 86 -7.72 12.24 -1.52
CA ARG A 86 -7.27 13.52 -0.95
C ARG A 86 -7.05 13.48 0.56
N ASP A 87 -7.74 12.59 1.27
CA ASP A 87 -7.70 12.54 2.74
C ASP A 87 -6.50 11.77 3.30
N VAL A 88 -5.67 11.16 2.45
CA VAL A 88 -4.54 10.29 2.88
C VAL A 88 -3.20 10.73 2.30
N ILE A 89 -3.21 11.75 1.43
CA ILE A 89 -2.00 12.31 0.82
C ILE A 89 -1.64 13.57 1.63
N GLN A 90 -0.58 13.48 2.44
CA GLN A 90 0.16 14.63 2.95
C GLN A 90 1.51 14.73 2.23
#